data_AF-A0A1P8X9V0-F1
#
_entry.id   AF-A0A1P8X9V0-F1
#
_cell.length_a   1.000
_cell.length_b   1.000
_cell.length_c   1.000
_cell.angle_alpha   90.00
_cell.angle_beta   90.00
_cell.angle_gamma   90.00
#
_symmetry.space_group_name_H-M   'P 1'
#
loop_
_entity.id
_entity.type
_entity.pdbx_description
1 polymer ?
#
loop_
_entity_poly.entity_id
_entity_poly.type
_entity_poly.pdbx_seq_one_letter_code
_entity_poly.pdbx_strand_id
1 'polypeptide(L)'
;MDRVGIPDSRRRADDHPHQFSGGLRQRLMIAAAVALRPRVLIADEPTTALDVTIQAQIMRLLHDLQSEFGIAIVLITHDLAVVAEHAKCVSVMYAGTVVEEGSVQQIFQLPAHPYTQALLRSMLDAIPVGCVFHQRCPMAQQICREVRPEPRPSSTGHLTSCHFWSWCRDRQHHGLEDAVCHQDISCRGARAAHGRRRREPRGPIRYDTGPCW
;
A
#
# COMPACT_ATOMS: atom_id res chain seq x y z
N MET A 1 -31.02 -8.72 7.42
CA MET A 1 -30.06 -8.26 8.45
C MET A 1 -29.29 -9.42 9.08
N ASP A 2 -29.92 -10.57 9.35
CA ASP A 2 -29.20 -11.76 9.88
C ASP A 2 -28.02 -12.20 9.00
N ARG A 3 -28.24 -12.27 7.68
CA ARG A 3 -27.24 -12.75 6.73
C ARG A 3 -25.97 -11.90 6.62
N VAL A 4 -26.03 -10.62 7.04
CA VAL A 4 -24.85 -9.75 7.07
C VAL A 4 -24.22 -9.67 8.47
N GLY A 5 -24.66 -10.51 9.42
CA GLY A 5 -24.09 -10.60 10.76
C GLY A 5 -24.43 -9.43 11.68
N ILE A 6 -25.63 -8.84 11.56
CA ILE A 6 -26.12 -7.86 12.55
C ILE A 6 -26.66 -8.62 13.77
N PRO A 7 -26.07 -8.45 14.98
CA PRO A 7 -26.58 -9.07 16.19
C PRO A 7 -27.95 -8.50 16.56
N ASP A 8 -28.82 -9.35 17.13
CA ASP A 8 -30.20 -9.00 17.53
C ASP A 8 -31.01 -8.27 16.45
N SER A 9 -30.84 -8.68 15.18
CA SER A 9 -31.36 -8.00 13.99
C SER A 9 -32.82 -7.52 14.11
N ARG A 10 -33.72 -8.32 14.71
CA ARG A 10 -35.13 -7.97 14.92
C ARG A 10 -35.32 -6.78 15.86
N ARG A 11 -34.56 -6.72 16.96
CA ARG A 11 -34.61 -5.61 17.91
C ARG A 11 -33.98 -4.35 17.31
N ARG A 12 -32.91 -4.54 16.55
CA ARG A 12 -32.12 -3.45 15.96
C ARG A 12 -32.69 -2.91 14.65
N ALA A 13 -33.81 -3.47 14.18
CA ALA A 13 -34.48 -2.97 12.97
C ALA A 13 -34.96 -1.51 13.13
N ASP A 14 -35.30 -1.13 14.37
CA ASP A 14 -35.75 0.22 14.72
C ASP A 14 -34.62 1.14 15.22
N ASP A 15 -33.38 0.65 15.29
CA ASP A 15 -32.22 1.46 15.72
C ASP A 15 -31.87 2.49 14.62
N HIS A 16 -31.48 3.70 15.04
CA HIS A 16 -30.99 4.75 14.17
C HIS A 16 -29.51 4.57 13.78
N PRO A 17 -29.05 5.15 12.63
CA PRO A 17 -27.68 4.98 12.14
C PRO A 17 -26.56 5.29 13.16
N HIS A 18 -26.76 6.27 14.02
CA HIS A 18 -25.78 6.67 15.04
C HIS A 18 -25.64 5.67 16.20
N GLN A 19 -26.56 4.70 16.32
CA GLN A 19 -26.52 3.63 17.31
C GLN A 19 -25.71 2.41 16.82
N PHE A 20 -25.15 2.47 15.60
CA PHE A 20 -24.33 1.41 15.01
C PHE A 20 -22.86 1.84 14.90
N SER A 21 -21.95 0.90 15.17
CA SER A 21 -20.53 1.07 14.86
C SER A 21 -20.32 1.23 13.35
N GLY A 22 -19.16 1.75 12.92
CA GLY A 22 -18.84 1.92 11.49
C GLY A 22 -18.99 0.60 10.71
N GLY A 23 -18.44 -0.49 11.23
CA GLY A 23 -18.58 -1.82 10.61
C GLY A 23 -20.02 -2.33 10.55
N LEU A 24 -20.85 -2.03 11.57
CA LEU A 24 -22.27 -2.40 11.55
C LEU A 24 -23.08 -1.58 10.54
N ARG A 25 -22.78 -0.29 10.41
CA ARG A 25 -23.36 0.56 9.36
C ARG A 25 -22.99 0.03 7.97
N GLN A 26 -21.74 -0.38 7.78
CA GLN A 26 -21.30 -0.97 6.51
C GLN A 26 -22.07 -2.26 6.20
N ARG A 27 -22.23 -3.15 7.18
CA ARG A 27 -23.04 -4.38 7.04
C ARG A 27 -24.50 -4.08 6.70
N LEU A 28 -25.10 -3.05 7.30
CA LEU A 28 -26.46 -2.61 6.97
C LEU A 28 -26.56 -2.10 5.53
N MET A 29 -25.58 -1.31 5.08
CA MET A 29 -25.51 -0.84 3.69
C MET A 29 -25.38 -2.00 2.70
N ILE A 30 -24.52 -2.97 3.00
CA ILE A 30 -24.40 -4.20 2.21
C ILE A 30 -25.72 -4.97 2.18
N ALA A 31 -26.38 -5.13 3.33
CA ALA A 31 -27.69 -5.79 3.39
C ALA A 31 -28.73 -5.09 2.51
N ALA A 32 -28.78 -3.76 2.53
CA ALA A 32 -29.67 -2.99 1.69
C ALA A 32 -29.33 -3.20 0.20
N ALA A 33 -28.05 -3.16 -0.16
CA ALA A 33 -27.58 -3.33 -1.53
C ALA A 33 -27.89 -4.72 -2.11
N VAL A 34 -27.82 -5.78 -1.30
CA VAL A 34 -28.10 -7.16 -1.76
C VAL A 34 -29.54 -7.61 -1.55
N ALA A 35 -30.39 -6.81 -0.91
CA ALA A 35 -31.77 -7.17 -0.60
C ALA A 35 -32.58 -7.60 -1.84
N LEU A 36 -32.32 -6.94 -2.98
CA LEU A 36 -32.98 -7.19 -4.25
C LEU A 36 -32.25 -8.21 -5.14
N ARG A 37 -31.20 -8.89 -4.63
CA ARG A 37 -30.37 -9.85 -5.38
C ARG A 37 -29.90 -9.29 -6.73
N PRO A 38 -29.14 -8.19 -6.73
CA PRO A 38 -28.66 -7.59 -7.98
C PRO A 38 -27.71 -8.54 -8.70
N ARG A 39 -27.59 -8.41 -10.03
CA ARG A 39 -26.59 -9.18 -10.80
C ARG A 39 -25.17 -8.64 -10.64
N VAL A 40 -25.05 -7.34 -10.29
CA VAL A 40 -23.78 -6.64 -10.10
C VAL A 40 -23.86 -5.78 -8.84
N LEU A 41 -22.81 -5.81 -8.03
CA LEU A 41 -22.62 -4.95 -6.87
C LEU A 41 -21.37 -4.08 -7.09
N ILE A 42 -21.55 -2.76 -7.03
CA ILE A 42 -20.44 -1.80 -7.06
C ILE A 42 -20.13 -1.42 -5.61
N ALA A 43 -18.93 -1.77 -5.16
CA ALA A 43 -18.44 -1.49 -3.83
C ALA A 43 -17.41 -0.36 -3.90
N ASP A 44 -17.87 0.87 -3.65
CA ASP A 44 -17.04 2.08 -3.65
C ASP A 44 -16.40 2.29 -2.28
N GLU A 45 -15.09 2.07 -2.21
CA GLU A 45 -14.28 2.19 -1.00
C GLU A 45 -14.90 1.51 0.24
N PRO A 46 -15.31 0.22 0.14
CA PRO A 46 -16.21 -0.40 1.11
C PRO A 46 -15.59 -0.66 2.49
N THR A 47 -14.29 -0.41 2.63
CA THR A 47 -13.53 -0.65 3.86
C THR A 47 -12.90 0.64 4.41
N THR A 48 -13.17 1.79 3.78
CA THR A 48 -12.65 3.07 4.25
C THR A 48 -13.12 3.38 5.67
N ALA A 49 -12.21 3.92 6.49
CA ALA A 49 -12.44 4.26 7.90
C ALA A 49 -12.81 3.07 8.81
N LEU A 50 -12.54 1.83 8.39
CA LEU A 50 -12.65 0.63 9.21
C LEU A 50 -11.27 0.17 9.66
N ASP A 51 -11.18 -0.46 10.84
CA ASP A 51 -9.96 -1.13 11.26
C ASP A 51 -9.68 -2.37 10.39
N VAL A 52 -8.42 -2.81 10.37
CA VAL A 52 -7.95 -3.94 9.54
C VAL A 52 -8.74 -5.22 9.81
N THR A 53 -9.20 -5.44 11.05
CA THR A 53 -9.96 -6.65 11.40
C THR A 53 -11.38 -6.59 10.81
N ILE A 54 -12.06 -5.45 10.93
CA ILE A 54 -13.37 -5.25 10.34
C ILE A 54 -13.30 -5.23 8.81
N GLN A 55 -12.27 -4.65 8.20
CA GLN A 55 -12.01 -4.72 6.77
C GLN A 55 -12.00 -6.18 6.28
N ALA A 56 -11.20 -7.04 6.91
CA ALA A 56 -11.15 -8.46 6.54
C ALA A 56 -12.52 -9.16 6.69
N GLN A 57 -13.31 -8.79 7.70
CA GLN A 57 -14.66 -9.32 7.85
C GLN A 57 -15.64 -8.84 6.76
N ILE A 58 -15.55 -7.58 6.34
CA ILE A 58 -16.37 -7.03 5.26
C ILE A 58 -16.01 -7.66 3.93
N MET A 59 -14.72 -7.81 3.63
CA MET A 59 -14.27 -8.47 2.40
C MET A 59 -14.72 -9.93 2.34
N ARG A 60 -14.63 -10.67 3.46
CA ARG A 60 -15.17 -12.03 3.55
C ARG A 60 -16.66 -12.06 3.31
N LEU A 61 -17.43 -11.16 3.93
CA LEU A 61 -18.87 -11.05 3.70
C LEU A 61 -19.19 -10.82 2.21
N LEU A 62 -18.47 -9.91 1.54
CA LEU A 62 -18.67 -9.66 0.11
C LEU A 62 -18.38 -10.92 -0.74
N HIS A 63 -17.32 -11.65 -0.41
CA HIS A 63 -16.99 -12.91 -1.09
C HIS A 63 -18.05 -14.00 -0.89
N ASP A 64 -18.55 -14.14 0.34
CA ASP A 64 -19.63 -15.09 0.67
C ASP A 64 -20.91 -14.74 -0.11
N LEU A 65 -21.28 -13.45 -0.16
CA LEU A 65 -22.43 -12.97 -0.91
C LEU A 65 -22.28 -13.16 -2.42
N GLN A 66 -21.09 -12.93 -2.97
CA GLN A 66 -20.79 -13.23 -4.38
C GLN A 66 -21.02 -14.71 -4.69
N SER A 67 -20.50 -15.59 -3.83
CA SER A 67 -20.57 -17.05 -4.03
C SER A 67 -21.99 -17.59 -3.86
N GLU A 68 -22.74 -17.09 -2.87
CA GLU A 68 -24.11 -17.52 -2.58
C GLU A 68 -25.10 -17.06 -3.66
N PHE A 69 -24.98 -15.81 -4.13
CA PHE A 69 -25.96 -15.21 -5.04
C PHE A 69 -25.51 -15.14 -6.50
N GLY A 70 -24.27 -15.51 -6.81
CA GLY A 70 -23.71 -15.40 -8.16
C GLY A 70 -23.58 -13.95 -8.64
N ILE A 71 -23.27 -13.03 -7.74
CA ILE A 71 -23.20 -11.58 -8.02
C ILE A 71 -21.80 -11.22 -8.51
N ALA A 72 -21.71 -10.46 -9.61
CA ALA A 72 -20.46 -9.84 -10.02
C ALA A 72 -20.14 -8.65 -9.10
N ILE A 73 -18.90 -8.55 -8.60
CA ILE A 73 -18.49 -7.45 -7.73
C ILE A 73 -17.47 -6.59 -8.45
N VAL A 74 -17.72 -5.29 -8.51
CA VAL A 74 -16.75 -4.26 -8.90
C VAL A 74 -16.28 -3.57 -7.64
N LEU A 75 -15.01 -3.73 -7.29
CA LEU A 75 -14.39 -3.08 -6.14
C LEU A 75 -13.65 -1.83 -6.61
N ILE A 76 -13.97 -0.68 -6.04
CA ILE A 76 -13.22 0.57 -6.22
C ILE A 76 -12.46 0.80 -4.93
N THR A 77 -11.14 0.78 -4.99
CA THR A 77 -10.31 1.07 -3.82
C THR A 77 -8.93 1.59 -4.19
N HIS A 78 -8.38 2.42 -3.31
CA HIS A 78 -6.97 2.81 -3.31
C HIS A 78 -6.06 1.80 -2.59
N ASP A 79 -6.60 0.80 -1.88
CA ASP A 79 -5.82 -0.21 -1.18
C ASP A 79 -5.44 -1.37 -2.11
N LEU A 80 -4.24 -1.29 -2.70
CA LEU A 80 -3.70 -2.36 -3.54
C LEU A 80 -3.48 -3.69 -2.79
N ALA A 81 -3.37 -3.73 -1.46
CA ALA A 81 -3.27 -4.98 -0.73
C ALA A 81 -4.60 -5.75 -0.78
N VAL A 82 -5.73 -5.02 -0.63
CA VAL A 82 -7.07 -5.59 -0.83
C VAL A 82 -7.24 -6.08 -2.27
N VAL A 83 -6.79 -5.29 -3.25
CA VAL A 83 -6.83 -5.68 -4.67
C VAL A 83 -6.03 -6.95 -4.92
N ALA A 84 -4.80 -7.03 -4.41
CA ALA A 84 -3.92 -8.18 -4.60
C ALA A 84 -4.53 -9.50 -4.08
N GLU A 85 -5.29 -9.43 -3.00
CA GLU A 85 -5.87 -10.60 -2.35
C GLU A 85 -7.23 -11.00 -2.94
N HIS A 86 -8.06 -10.04 -3.35
CA HIS A 86 -9.48 -10.32 -3.67
C HIS A 86 -9.85 -10.15 -5.14
N ALA A 87 -9.07 -9.38 -5.93
CA ALA A 87 -9.42 -9.10 -7.32
C ALA A 87 -8.94 -10.21 -8.27
N LYS A 88 -9.72 -10.46 -9.32
CA LYS A 88 -9.32 -11.32 -10.45
C LYS A 88 -8.67 -10.48 -11.56
N CYS A 89 -9.31 -9.37 -11.88
CA CYS A 89 -8.86 -8.38 -12.87
C CYS A 89 -8.80 -7.00 -12.21
N VAL A 90 -7.94 -6.14 -12.73
CA VAL A 90 -7.66 -4.81 -12.19
C VAL A 90 -7.61 -3.81 -13.33
N SER A 91 -8.33 -2.70 -13.17
CA SER A 91 -8.22 -1.52 -14.05
C SER A 91 -7.64 -0.37 -13.22
N VAL A 92 -6.48 0.13 -13.63
CA VAL A 92 -5.80 1.26 -12.99
C VAL A 92 -6.24 2.54 -13.68
N MET A 93 -6.74 3.50 -12.90
CA MET A 93 -7.18 4.79 -13.40
C MET A 93 -6.26 5.93 -12.95
N TYR A 94 -6.05 6.91 -13.83
CA TYR A 94 -5.41 8.17 -13.53
C TYR A 94 -6.13 9.31 -14.26
N ALA A 95 -6.42 10.40 -13.54
CA ALA A 95 -7.12 11.57 -14.09
C ALA A 95 -8.41 11.22 -14.87
N GLY A 96 -9.20 10.28 -14.35
CA GLY A 96 -10.45 9.84 -14.96
C GLY A 96 -10.31 8.91 -16.16
N THR A 97 -9.09 8.49 -16.53
CA THR A 97 -8.83 7.60 -17.66
C THR A 97 -8.25 6.26 -17.17
N VAL A 98 -8.71 5.14 -17.73
CA VAL A 98 -8.07 3.84 -17.52
C VAL A 98 -6.73 3.85 -18.24
N VAL A 99 -5.64 3.76 -17.48
CA VAL A 99 -4.27 3.82 -17.99
C VAL A 99 -3.63 2.44 -18.13
N GLU A 100 -4.16 1.44 -17.42
CA GLU A 100 -3.72 0.06 -17.52
C GLU A 100 -4.82 -0.89 -17.06
N GLU A 101 -4.96 -2.05 -17.71
CA GLU A 101 -5.93 -3.09 -17.35
C GLU A 101 -5.32 -4.47 -17.59
N GLY A 102 -5.60 -5.42 -16.70
CA GLY A 102 -5.15 -6.79 -16.85
C GLY A 102 -5.53 -7.68 -15.67
N SER A 103 -5.05 -8.91 -15.67
CA SER A 103 -5.18 -9.77 -14.48
C SER A 103 -4.40 -9.18 -13.31
N VAL A 104 -4.81 -9.54 -12.09
CA VAL A 104 -4.08 -9.12 -10.88
C VAL A 104 -2.60 -9.52 -10.94
N GLN A 105 -2.28 -10.68 -11.51
CA GLN A 105 -0.89 -11.13 -11.67
C GLN A 105 -0.13 -10.24 -12.64
N GLN A 106 -0.71 -9.89 -13.79
CA GLN A 106 -0.08 -9.02 -14.79
C GLN A 106 0.22 -7.64 -14.19
N ILE A 107 -0.77 -7.02 -13.57
CA ILE A 107 -0.63 -5.67 -12.99
C ILE A 107 0.43 -5.65 -11.89
N PHE A 108 0.45 -6.63 -10.97
CA PHE A 108 1.37 -6.60 -9.84
C PHE A 108 2.79 -7.07 -10.16
N GLN A 109 2.97 -7.97 -11.14
CA GLN A 109 4.28 -8.56 -11.45
C GLN A 109 4.98 -7.88 -12.63
N LEU A 110 4.22 -7.47 -13.65
CA LEU A 110 4.73 -6.92 -14.90
C LEU A 110 3.97 -5.65 -15.31
N PRO A 111 3.88 -4.62 -14.43
CA PRO A 111 3.19 -3.37 -14.76
C PRO A 111 3.85 -2.65 -15.95
N ALA A 112 3.06 -2.35 -16.97
CA ALA A 112 3.51 -1.69 -18.20
C ALA A 112 3.48 -0.17 -18.08
N HIS A 113 2.47 0.42 -17.43
CA HIS A 113 2.31 1.86 -17.38
C HIS A 113 3.20 2.48 -16.28
N PRO A 114 3.94 3.58 -16.55
CA PRO A 114 4.83 4.20 -15.56
C PRO A 114 4.12 4.61 -14.25
N TYR A 115 2.86 5.03 -14.34
CA TYR A 115 2.03 5.33 -13.16
C TYR A 115 1.80 4.09 -12.29
N THR A 116 1.41 2.96 -12.89
CA THR A 116 1.20 1.70 -12.17
C THR A 116 2.47 1.21 -11.51
N GLN A 117 3.62 1.35 -12.20
CA GLN A 117 4.94 1.06 -11.62
C GLN A 117 5.24 1.94 -10.40
N ALA A 118 4.97 3.25 -10.49
CA ALA A 118 5.18 4.18 -9.39
C ALA A 118 4.24 3.87 -8.21
N LEU A 119 2.99 3.50 -8.49
CA LEU A 119 1.99 3.14 -7.50
C LEU A 119 2.41 1.88 -6.72
N LEU A 120 2.81 0.82 -7.42
CA LEU A 120 3.25 -0.44 -6.80
C LEU A 120 4.54 -0.27 -5.98
N ARG A 121 5.49 0.53 -6.48
CA ARG A 121 6.70 0.87 -5.71
C ARG A 121 6.38 1.61 -4.41
N SER A 122 5.30 2.39 -4.38
CA SER A 122 4.88 3.10 -3.17
C SER A 122 4.24 2.18 -2.13
N MET A 123 3.77 1.00 -2.53
CA MET A 123 3.29 -0.07 -1.64
C MET A 123 4.40 -1.02 -1.19
N LEU A 124 5.34 -1.33 -2.08
CA LEU A 124 6.45 -2.26 -1.86
C LEU A 124 7.65 -1.58 -1.18
N ASP A 125 7.40 -0.69 -0.21
CA ASP A 125 8.40 -0.38 0.81
C ASP A 125 8.54 -1.65 1.69
N ALA A 126 9.23 -2.67 1.16
CA ALA A 126 9.74 -3.78 1.96
C ALA A 126 10.35 -3.15 3.21
N ILE A 127 9.83 -3.48 4.40
CA ILE A 127 10.21 -2.85 5.66
C ILE A 127 11.73 -2.75 5.68
N PRO A 128 12.31 -1.53 5.59
CA PRO A 128 13.74 -1.41 5.43
C PRO A 128 14.44 -2.01 6.65
N VAL A 129 15.42 -2.88 6.43
CA VAL A 129 16.15 -3.56 7.52
C VAL A 129 16.89 -2.56 8.42
N GLY A 130 17.29 -1.41 7.86
CA GLY A 130 17.92 -0.32 8.59
C GLY A 130 16.94 0.72 9.16
N CYS A 131 17.24 2.00 8.92
CA CYS A 131 16.34 3.10 9.21
C CYS A 131 15.12 3.04 8.29
N VAL A 132 13.92 2.90 8.86
CA VAL A 132 12.65 2.81 8.12
C VAL A 132 12.40 4.00 7.17
N PHE A 133 13.04 5.14 7.41
CA PHE A 133 12.89 6.35 6.61
C PHE A 133 13.99 6.53 5.55
N HIS A 134 14.98 5.63 5.44
CA HIS A 134 16.16 5.86 4.59
C HIS A 134 15.84 6.02 3.10
N GLN A 135 14.72 5.47 2.60
CA GLN A 135 14.35 5.57 1.19
C GLN A 135 13.83 6.97 0.82
N ARG A 136 13.38 7.73 1.82
CA ARG A 136 12.82 9.08 1.69
C ARG A 136 13.71 10.15 2.36
N CYS A 137 14.73 9.74 3.13
CA CYS A 137 15.60 10.62 3.88
C CYS A 137 16.66 11.29 2.96
N PRO A 138 16.72 12.63 2.91
CA PRO A 138 17.73 13.35 2.11
C PRO A 138 19.16 13.18 2.64
N MET A 139 19.31 12.71 3.88
CA MET A 139 20.60 12.46 4.55
C MET A 139 20.94 10.96 4.62
N ALA A 140 20.24 10.11 3.87
CA ALA A 140 20.44 8.67 3.91
C ALA A 140 21.87 8.29 3.51
N GLN A 141 22.57 7.60 4.40
CA GLN A 141 23.87 6.98 4.12
C GLN A 141 23.76 5.45 4.13
N GLN A 142 24.85 4.75 3.82
CA GLN A 142 24.86 3.29 3.77
C GLN A 142 24.43 2.64 5.09
N ILE A 143 24.89 3.16 6.23
CA ILE A 143 24.50 2.67 7.56
C ILE A 143 22.98 2.75 7.80
N CYS A 144 22.29 3.73 7.19
CA CYS A 144 20.84 3.86 7.27
C CYS A 144 20.10 2.75 6.52
N ARG A 145 20.74 2.08 5.55
CA ARG A 145 20.14 0.99 4.77
C ARG A 145 20.29 -0.36 5.47
N GLU A 146 21.33 -0.50 6.29
CA GLU A 146 21.77 -1.80 6.84
C GLU A 146 21.42 -1.97 8.32
N VAL A 147 21.49 -0.89 9.11
CA VAL A 147 21.36 -0.95 10.58
C VAL A 147 20.22 -0.07 11.06
N ARG A 148 19.38 -0.60 11.96
CA ARG A 148 18.30 0.17 12.58
C ARG A 148 18.87 1.04 13.70
N PRO A 149 18.68 2.37 13.66
CA PRO A 149 19.20 3.26 14.71
C PRO A 149 18.45 3.04 16.03
N GLU A 150 19.18 2.93 17.13
CA GLU A 150 18.61 2.89 18.48
C GLU A 150 18.11 4.29 18.90
N PRO A 151 17.08 4.37 19.78
CA PRO A 151 16.63 5.64 20.33
C PRO A 151 17.73 6.26 21.22
N ARG A 152 18.08 7.52 20.96
CA ARG A 152 19.05 8.29 21.77
C ARG A 152 18.47 9.66 22.13
N PRO A 153 18.84 10.27 23.27
CA PRO A 153 18.42 11.63 23.61
C PRO A 153 19.02 12.63 22.62
N SER A 154 18.18 13.50 22.07
CA SER A 154 18.60 14.68 21.30
C SER A 154 19.15 15.77 22.23
N SER A 155 19.80 16.78 21.66
CA SER A 155 20.27 17.98 22.38
C SER A 155 19.13 18.86 22.96
N THR A 156 17.87 18.51 22.72
CA THR A 156 16.67 19.15 23.28
C THR A 156 15.91 18.22 24.24
N GLY A 157 16.51 17.10 24.64
CA GLY A 157 15.94 16.18 25.63
C GLY A 157 14.89 15.18 25.11
N HIS A 158 14.41 15.32 23.86
CA HIS A 158 13.54 14.30 23.25
C HIS A 158 14.35 13.14 22.66
N LEU A 159 13.77 11.93 22.63
CA LEU A 159 14.41 10.75 22.03
C LEU A 159 14.30 10.77 20.50
N THR A 160 15.36 10.34 19.81
CA THR A 160 15.43 10.21 18.36
C THR A 160 16.20 8.97 17.93
N SER A 161 15.70 8.27 16.92
CA SER A 161 16.33 7.08 16.34
C SER A 161 16.89 7.45 14.97
N CYS A 162 18.04 8.13 14.95
CA CYS A 162 18.75 8.52 13.74
C CYS A 162 20.26 8.31 13.95
N HIS A 163 20.96 7.73 12.97
CA HIS A 163 22.42 7.56 13.05
C HIS A 163 23.19 8.88 13.11
N PHE A 164 22.61 9.95 12.59
CA PHE A 164 23.24 11.27 12.46
C PHE A 164 22.52 12.34 13.30
N TRP A 165 21.83 11.94 14.37
CA TRP A 165 20.99 12.82 15.18
C TRP A 165 21.71 14.05 15.75
N SER A 166 23.00 13.92 16.10
CA SER A 166 23.82 15.01 16.64
C SER A 166 24.27 16.01 15.56
N TRP A 167 24.26 15.60 14.28
CA TRP A 167 24.69 16.39 13.13
C TRP A 167 23.54 17.05 12.38
N CYS A 168 22.29 16.60 12.60
CA CYS A 168 21.11 17.17 11.94
C CYS A 168 20.86 18.65 12.28
N ARG A 169 21.42 19.17 13.40
CA ARG A 169 21.15 20.54 13.86
C ARG A 169 21.96 21.60 13.11
N ASP A 170 23.17 21.28 12.64
CA ASP A 170 24.08 22.27 12.03
C ASP A 170 23.89 22.46 10.52
N ARG A 171 23.12 21.59 9.84
CA ARG A 171 22.99 21.61 8.36
C ARG A 171 21.83 22.45 7.81
N GLN A 172 20.96 23.03 8.64
CA GLN A 172 19.92 23.93 8.12
C GLN A 172 20.48 25.27 7.59
N HIS A 173 21.78 25.56 7.75
CA HIS A 173 22.40 26.83 7.33
C HIS A 173 23.39 26.76 6.15
N HIS A 174 23.77 25.59 5.63
CA HIS A 174 24.71 25.52 4.51
C HIS A 174 24.18 24.67 3.36
N GLY A 175 24.09 25.30 2.19
CA GLY A 175 23.70 24.68 0.93
C GLY A 175 24.54 23.44 0.59
N LEU A 176 23.95 22.59 -0.26
CA LEU A 176 24.33 21.21 -0.57
C LEU A 176 25.74 20.96 -1.17
N GLU A 177 26.65 21.93 -1.20
CA GLU A 177 27.89 21.82 -1.99
C GLU A 177 29.17 21.65 -1.16
N ASP A 178 29.21 22.02 0.14
CA ASP A 178 30.46 22.02 0.93
C ASP A 178 30.38 21.18 2.22
N ALA A 179 29.86 19.96 2.13
CA ALA A 179 29.98 19.00 3.21
C ALA A 179 31.40 18.44 3.32
N VAL A 180 32.32 19.21 3.93
CA VAL A 180 33.64 18.71 4.32
C VAL A 180 33.45 17.60 5.36
N CYS A 181 33.76 16.38 4.94
CA CYS A 181 33.90 15.22 5.82
C CYS A 181 35.12 15.47 6.71
N HIS A 182 34.91 16.02 7.90
CA HIS A 182 35.95 16.01 8.94
C HIS A 182 36.14 14.56 9.37
N GLN A 183 37.19 13.98 8.80
CA GLN A 183 37.81 12.73 9.17
C GLN A 183 38.07 12.74 10.67
N ASP A 184 37.43 11.81 11.38
CA ASP A 184 38.10 10.95 12.36
C ASP A 184 37.12 9.86 12.80
N ILE A 185 37.19 8.71 12.12
CA ILE A 185 37.06 7.34 12.64
C ILE A 185 37.12 6.39 11.43
N SER A 186 38.33 5.83 11.24
CA SER A 186 38.59 4.51 10.63
C SER A 186 37.87 4.16 9.31
N CYS A 187 38.37 4.68 8.20
CA CYS A 187 38.21 4.07 6.87
C CYS A 187 39.59 3.85 6.23
N ARG A 188 40.32 2.84 6.71
CA ARG A 188 41.41 2.22 5.94
C ARG A 188 40.98 0.81 5.55
N GLY A 189 40.83 0.59 4.24
CA GLY A 189 40.82 -0.75 3.65
C GLY A 189 39.55 -1.13 2.90
N ALA A 190 39.37 -0.60 1.68
CA ALA A 190 38.75 -1.32 0.55
C ALA A 190 38.76 -0.45 -0.72
N ARG A 191 39.94 -0.26 -1.32
CA ARG A 191 40.02 0.01 -2.77
C ARG A 191 40.43 -1.31 -3.44
N ALA A 192 39.50 -1.97 -4.13
CA ALA A 192 39.83 -2.85 -5.26
C ALA A 192 38.59 -3.18 -6.10
N ALA A 193 38.67 -2.77 -7.38
CA ALA A 193 38.12 -3.44 -8.57
C ALA A 193 36.61 -3.67 -8.72
N HIS A 194 35.96 -2.85 -9.55
CA HIS A 194 34.92 -3.37 -10.45
C HIS A 194 34.98 -2.70 -11.83
N GLY A 195 35.49 -3.47 -12.80
CA GLY A 195 35.41 -3.19 -14.23
C GLY A 195 33.98 -3.34 -14.73
N ARG A 196 33.51 -2.33 -15.47
CA ARG A 196 32.18 -2.29 -16.09
C ARG A 196 32.12 -3.25 -17.29
N ARG A 197 31.13 -4.15 -17.31
CA ARG A 197 30.59 -4.71 -18.56
C ARG A 197 29.15 -4.25 -18.70
N ARG A 198 28.88 -3.43 -19.72
CA ARG A 198 27.52 -3.09 -20.18
C ARG A 198 26.90 -4.35 -20.82
N ARG A 199 25.66 -4.70 -20.45
CA ARG A 199 24.80 -5.60 -21.22
C ARG A 199 23.73 -4.76 -21.91
N GLU A 200 23.59 -4.95 -23.22
CA GLU A 200 22.53 -4.39 -24.05
C GLU A 200 21.14 -4.94 -23.69
N PRO A 201 20.05 -4.19 -23.94
CA PRO A 201 18.70 -4.67 -23.71
C PRO A 201 18.25 -5.63 -24.81
N ARG A 202 17.66 -6.76 -24.41
CA ARG A 202 16.99 -7.72 -25.31
C ARG A 202 15.68 -7.10 -25.83
N GLY A 203 15.39 -7.34 -27.12
CA GLY A 203 14.25 -6.79 -27.85
C GLY A 203 12.86 -7.23 -27.33
N PRO A 204 11.78 -6.70 -27.94
CA PRO A 204 10.43 -6.77 -27.37
C PRO A 204 9.83 -8.19 -27.47
N ILE A 205 9.27 -8.64 -26.35
CA ILE A 205 8.49 -9.88 -26.23
C ILE A 205 7.04 -9.56 -26.64
N ARG A 206 6.48 -10.35 -27.56
CA ARG A 206 5.07 -10.27 -27.94
C ARG A 206 4.21 -10.96 -26.87
N TYR A 207 3.14 -10.30 -26.43
CA TYR A 207 2.18 -10.85 -25.46
C TYR A 207 0.85 -11.20 -26.14
N ASP A 208 0.28 -12.32 -25.70
CA ASP A 208 -1.00 -12.86 -26.11
C ASP A 208 -2.15 -12.11 -25.40
N THR A 209 -2.99 -11.44 -26.18
CA THR A 209 -4.08 -10.57 -25.71
C THR A 209 -5.42 -11.32 -25.72
N GLY A 210 -5.55 -12.34 -24.88
CA GLY A 210 -6.85 -12.97 -24.64
C GLY A 210 -7.81 -12.01 -23.91
N PRO A 211 -9.11 -11.96 -24.25
CA PRO A 211 -10.03 -10.98 -23.68
C PRO A 211 -10.48 -11.36 -22.26
N CYS A 212 -10.53 -10.35 -21.39
CA CYS A 212 -11.04 -10.42 -20.01
C CYS A 212 -12.57 -10.29 -19.99
N TRP A 213 -13.30 -11.39 -20.18
CA TRP A 213 -14.75 -11.46 -19.89
C TRP A 213 -15.08 -12.75 -19.15
#